data_AF-A0A6N7HGQ0-F1
#
_entry.id   AF-A0A6N7HGQ0-F1
#
_cell.length_a   1.000
_cell.length_b   1.000
_cell.length_c   1.000
_cell.angle_alpha   90.00
_cell.angle_beta   90.00
_cell.angle_gamma   90.00
#
_symmetry.space_group_name_H-M   'P 1'
#
loop_
_entity.id
_entity.type
_entity.pdbx_description
1 polymer ?
#
loop_
_entity_poly.entity_id
_entity_poly.type
_entity_poly.pdbx_seq_one_letter_code
_entity_poly.pdbx_strand_id
1 'polypeptide(L)'
;MAYPQGNWQQGGYSPQTPGYPQQPPRGNPAPAVIAGVLGLGVAGTLGYQCVDLLMDIPDGFSLPGRWTAMIVAHLVVVAIALLGAVLVFARRIAGAFLLLAAALLTVLVVLVDPVLANGIAVTMLGAAPDISATGEVGAYYELLVEFGNEQAVLRFLAACVALVLLVIAALPPVLNYLRRAPR
;
A
#
# COMPACT_ATOMS: atom_id res chain seq x y z
N MET A 1 44.53 -42.81 -2.60
CA MET A 1 43.87 -42.40 -3.86
C MET A 1 43.17 -41.08 -3.60
N ALA A 2 43.78 -39.98 -4.03
CA ALA A 2 43.26 -38.62 -3.83
C ALA A 2 42.63 -38.17 -5.15
N TYR A 3 41.36 -37.80 -5.12
CA TYR A 3 40.70 -37.19 -6.27
C TYR A 3 41.17 -35.74 -6.38
N PRO A 4 41.66 -35.28 -7.55
CA PRO A 4 41.96 -33.86 -7.75
C PRO A 4 40.64 -33.07 -7.72
N GLN A 5 40.52 -32.18 -6.73
CA GLN A 5 39.43 -31.21 -6.64
C GLN A 5 39.53 -30.24 -7.82
N GLY A 6 38.48 -30.23 -8.64
CA GLY A 6 38.29 -29.27 -9.71
C GLY A 6 38.26 -27.85 -9.17
N ASN A 7 39.32 -27.11 -9.47
CA ASN A 7 39.45 -25.69 -9.22
C ASN A 7 38.54 -24.96 -10.24
N TRP A 8 37.34 -24.57 -9.83
CA TRP A 8 36.44 -23.75 -10.63
C TRP A 8 37.03 -22.34 -10.79
N GLN A 9 37.91 -22.17 -11.76
CA GLN A 9 38.19 -20.86 -12.35
C GLN A 9 37.18 -20.61 -13.46
N GLN A 10 36.48 -19.47 -13.41
CA GLN A 10 36.28 -18.58 -14.57
C GLN A 10 35.43 -17.35 -14.19
N GLY A 11 35.97 -16.52 -13.29
CA GLY A 11 35.69 -15.09 -13.32
C GLY A 11 36.53 -14.47 -14.43
N GLY A 12 36.05 -14.58 -15.67
CA GLY A 12 36.71 -14.01 -16.84
C GLY A 12 36.79 -12.49 -16.71
N TYR A 13 37.99 -11.97 -16.47
CA TYR A 13 38.32 -10.58 -16.74
C TYR A 13 38.20 -10.38 -18.26
N SER A 14 37.06 -9.83 -18.70
CA SER A 14 36.98 -9.25 -20.02
C SER A 14 37.94 -8.04 -20.07
N PRO A 15 38.77 -7.91 -21.12
CA PRO A 15 39.67 -6.77 -21.25
C PRO A 15 38.83 -5.49 -21.27
N GLN A 16 39.07 -4.61 -20.28
CA GLN A 16 38.51 -3.26 -20.26
C GLN A 16 39.04 -2.51 -21.47
N THR A 17 38.22 -2.38 -22.51
CA THR A 17 38.51 -1.56 -23.68
C THR A 17 38.77 -0.12 -23.20
N PRO A 18 40.00 0.41 -23.31
CA PRO A 18 40.31 1.76 -22.87
C PRO A 18 39.64 2.74 -23.82
N GLY A 19 38.62 3.47 -23.36
CA GLY A 19 38.05 4.59 -24.11
C GLY A 19 36.54 4.71 -24.13
N TYR A 20 35.79 3.67 -23.74
CA TYR A 20 34.34 3.82 -23.56
C TYR A 20 34.03 4.06 -22.08
N PRO A 21 33.34 5.16 -21.72
CA PRO A 21 32.83 5.31 -20.36
C PRO A 21 31.92 4.11 -20.09
N GLN A 22 32.34 3.23 -19.17
CA GLN A 22 31.50 2.15 -18.69
C GLN A 22 30.21 2.79 -18.17
N GLN A 23 29.10 2.58 -18.88
CA GLN A 23 27.81 3.00 -18.37
C GLN A 23 27.64 2.32 -17.01
N PRO A 24 27.52 3.08 -15.91
CA PRO A 24 27.40 2.47 -14.59
C PRO A 24 26.20 1.52 -14.60
N PRO A 25 26.28 0.35 -13.95
CA PRO A 25 25.22 -0.66 -13.99
C PRO A 25 23.85 -0.01 -13.71
N ARG A 26 22.94 -0.05 -14.70
CA ARG A 26 21.56 0.43 -14.51
C ARG A 26 20.93 -0.45 -13.44
N GLY A 27 20.50 0.17 -12.33
CA GLY A 27 19.79 -0.56 -11.27
C GLY A 27 18.51 -1.19 -11.82
N ASN A 28 18.13 -2.36 -11.29
CA ASN A 28 16.92 -3.05 -11.73
C ASN A 28 15.67 -2.16 -11.49
N PRO A 29 14.86 -1.85 -12.52
CA PRO A 29 13.62 -1.07 -12.37
C PRO A 29 12.49 -1.83 -11.67
N ALA A 30 12.54 -3.17 -11.64
CA ALA A 30 11.46 -4.03 -11.16
C ALA A 30 10.90 -3.62 -9.78
N PRO A 31 11.69 -3.39 -8.71
CA PRO A 31 11.13 -3.10 -7.40
C PRO A 31 10.40 -1.76 -7.35
N ALA A 32 10.82 -0.76 -8.15
CA ALA A 32 10.12 0.51 -8.24
C ALA A 32 8.77 0.36 -8.96
N VAL A 33 8.74 -0.41 -10.05
CA VAL A 33 7.48 -0.70 -10.76
C VAL A 33 6.51 -1.46 -9.85
N ILE A 34 7.00 -2.48 -9.13
CA ILE A 34 6.19 -3.25 -8.18
C ILE A 34 5.64 -2.34 -7.08
N ALA A 35 6.47 -1.48 -6.49
CA ALA A 35 6.00 -0.51 -5.49
C ALA A 35 4.92 0.42 -6.05
N GLY A 36 5.10 0.94 -7.27
CA GLY A 36 4.10 1.78 -7.93
C GLY A 36 2.77 1.06 -8.15
N VAL A 37 2.81 -0.19 -8.62
CA VAL A 37 1.60 -1.01 -8.83
C VAL A 37 0.91 -1.34 -7.50
N LEU A 38 1.66 -1.68 -6.46
CA LEU A 38 1.08 -1.92 -5.13
C LEU A 38 0.45 -0.65 -4.55
N GLY A 39 1.08 0.51 -4.76
CA GLY A 39 0.51 1.81 -4.40
C GLY A 39 -0.82 2.09 -5.11
N LEU A 40 -0.92 1.74 -6.41
CA LEU A 40 -2.19 1.81 -7.14
C LEU A 40 -3.22 0.81 -6.59
N GLY A 41 -2.81 -0.38 -6.16
CA GLY A 41 -3.69 -1.35 -5.51
C GLY A 41 -4.30 -0.81 -4.21
N VAL A 42 -3.49 -0.17 -3.36
CA VAL A 42 -3.98 0.51 -2.15
C VAL A 42 -4.94 1.65 -2.50
N ALA A 43 -4.58 2.49 -3.46
CA ALA A 43 -5.44 3.58 -3.90
C ALA A 43 -6.77 3.09 -4.48
N GLY A 44 -6.74 2.02 -5.29
CA GLY A 44 -7.92 1.44 -5.92
C GLY A 44 -8.87 0.81 -4.90
N THR A 45 -8.34 0.05 -3.95
CA THR A 45 -9.16 -0.61 -2.91
C THR A 45 -9.84 0.40 -2.00
N LEU A 46 -9.09 1.36 -1.44
CA LEU A 46 -9.67 2.40 -0.58
C LEU A 46 -10.54 3.38 -1.37
N GLY A 47 -10.16 3.71 -2.59
CA GLY A 47 -10.93 4.60 -3.46
C GLY A 47 -12.28 4.00 -3.83
N TYR A 48 -12.31 2.71 -4.16
CA TYR A 48 -13.56 1.99 -4.40
C TYR A 48 -14.46 1.99 -3.16
N GLN A 49 -13.91 1.68 -1.97
CA GLN A 49 -14.67 1.77 -0.71
C GLN A 49 -15.26 3.16 -0.48
N CYS A 50 -14.50 4.22 -0.73
CA CYS A 50 -15.03 5.58 -0.62
C CYS A 50 -16.19 5.84 -1.57
N VAL A 51 -16.08 5.38 -2.82
CA VAL A 51 -17.15 5.56 -3.82
C VAL A 51 -18.40 4.78 -3.44
N ASP A 52 -18.25 3.52 -3.04
CA ASP A 52 -19.33 2.65 -2.56
C ASP A 52 -20.08 3.31 -1.39
N LEU A 53 -19.33 3.76 -0.39
CA LEU A 53 -19.88 4.49 0.75
C LEU A 53 -20.57 5.80 0.37
N LEU A 54 -20.12 6.48 -0.68
CA LEU A 54 -20.77 7.70 -1.17
C LEU A 54 -22.08 7.41 -1.90
N MET A 55 -22.16 6.29 -2.62
CA MET A 55 -23.35 5.87 -3.35
C MET A 55 -24.48 5.40 -2.43
N ASP A 56 -24.14 4.87 -1.25
CA ASP A 56 -25.12 4.45 -0.25
C ASP A 56 -25.77 5.61 0.53
N ILE A 57 -25.30 6.85 0.34
CA ILE A 57 -25.85 8.02 1.04
C ILE A 57 -27.10 8.52 0.30
N PRO A 58 -28.28 8.56 0.95
CA PRO A 58 -29.47 9.13 0.35
C PRO A 58 -29.31 10.62 0.03
N ASP A 59 -29.81 11.05 -1.12
CA ASP A 59 -29.78 12.45 -1.54
C ASP A 59 -30.36 13.39 -0.46
N GLY A 60 -29.61 14.44 -0.11
CA GLY A 60 -30.04 15.46 0.85
C GLY A 60 -29.77 15.15 2.33
N PHE A 61 -29.13 14.02 2.64
CA PHE A 61 -28.74 13.69 4.02
C PHE A 61 -27.40 14.34 4.39
N SER A 62 -27.31 14.96 5.58
CA SER A 62 -26.04 15.47 6.11
C SER A 62 -25.29 14.34 6.82
N LEU A 63 -24.05 14.08 6.39
CA LEU A 63 -23.22 13.07 7.03
C LEU A 63 -22.86 13.48 8.45
N PRO A 64 -22.99 12.58 9.45
CA PRO A 64 -22.45 12.83 10.78
C PRO A 64 -20.95 13.16 10.68
N GLY A 65 -20.45 14.11 11.48
CA GLY A 65 -19.06 14.58 11.37
C GLY A 65 -18.00 13.46 11.45
N ARG A 66 -18.30 12.37 12.15
CA ARG A 66 -17.44 11.16 12.23
C ARG A 66 -17.32 10.43 10.89
N TRP A 67 -18.42 10.31 10.13
CA TRP A 67 -18.42 9.71 8.79
C TRP A 67 -17.62 10.55 7.81
N THR A 68 -17.85 11.86 7.83
CA THR A 68 -17.10 12.81 7.00
C THR A 68 -15.60 12.72 7.31
N ALA A 69 -15.21 12.67 8.58
CA ALA A 69 -13.81 12.53 8.98
C ALA A 69 -13.18 11.23 8.44
N MET A 70 -13.90 10.11 8.52
CA MET A 70 -13.41 8.82 8.02
C MET A 70 -13.26 8.82 6.49
N ILE A 71 -14.27 9.29 5.75
CA ILE A 71 -14.21 9.40 4.28
C ILE A 71 -13.06 10.31 3.86
N VAL A 72 -12.91 11.47 4.51
CA VAL A 72 -11.81 12.41 4.23
C VAL A 72 -10.47 11.76 4.52
N ALA A 73 -10.32 11.02 5.63
CA ALA A 73 -9.08 10.32 5.94
C ALA A 73 -8.71 9.30 4.85
N HIS A 74 -9.68 8.49 4.39
CA HIS A 74 -9.46 7.53 3.31
C HIS A 74 -9.08 8.23 2.00
N LEU A 75 -9.79 9.30 1.63
CA LEU A 75 -9.49 10.08 0.42
C LEU A 75 -8.10 10.72 0.46
N VAL A 76 -7.65 11.19 1.62
CA VAL A 76 -6.28 11.70 1.80
C VAL A 76 -5.26 10.59 1.56
N VAL A 77 -5.47 9.39 2.10
CA VAL A 77 -4.59 8.24 1.85
C VAL A 77 -4.56 7.87 0.38
N VAL A 78 -5.73 7.81 -0.28
CA VAL A 78 -5.86 7.54 -1.72
C VAL A 78 -5.09 8.58 -2.53
N ALA A 79 -5.23 9.87 -2.22
CA ALA A 79 -4.53 10.94 -2.92
C ALA A 79 -3.00 10.82 -2.77
N ILE A 80 -2.51 10.54 -1.56
CA ILE A 80 -1.08 10.36 -1.31
C ILE A 80 -0.55 9.11 -2.05
N ALA A 81 -1.30 8.00 -2.04
CA ALA A 81 -0.94 6.78 -2.74
C ALA A 81 -0.87 6.98 -4.26
N LEU A 82 -1.86 7.66 -4.86
CA LEU A 82 -1.87 7.99 -6.29
C LEU A 82 -0.72 8.91 -6.67
N LEU A 83 -0.48 9.98 -5.91
CA LEU A 83 0.64 10.89 -6.14
C LEU A 83 1.99 10.16 -6.01
N GLY A 84 2.12 9.30 -5.00
CA GLY A 84 3.30 8.46 -4.81
C GLY A 84 3.54 7.54 -6.00
N ALA A 85 2.51 6.82 -6.47
CA ALA A 85 2.60 5.93 -7.63
C ALA A 85 3.00 6.68 -8.91
N VAL A 86 2.35 7.81 -9.21
CA VAL A 86 2.68 8.67 -10.36
C VAL A 86 4.14 9.14 -10.28
N LEU A 87 4.60 9.58 -9.12
CA LEU A 87 5.98 10.05 -8.93
C LEU A 87 7.01 8.92 -9.05
N VAL A 88 6.69 7.69 -8.62
CA VAL A 88 7.54 6.52 -8.83
C VAL A 88 7.67 6.19 -10.32
N PHE A 89 6.58 6.26 -11.09
CA PHE A 89 6.63 6.09 -12.55
C PHE A 89 7.41 7.23 -13.24
N ALA A 90 7.31 8.46 -12.71
CA ALA A 90 8.15 9.59 -13.12
C ALA A 90 9.60 9.48 -12.62
N ARG A 91 9.99 8.38 -11.98
CA ARG A 91 11.33 8.09 -11.43
C ARG A 91 11.80 9.13 -10.42
N ARG A 92 10.89 9.76 -9.67
CA ARG A 92 11.22 10.73 -8.61
C ARG A 92 11.35 10.03 -7.26
N ILE A 93 12.45 10.30 -6.54
CA ILE A 93 12.69 9.75 -5.19
C ILE A 93 11.52 10.10 -4.23
N ALA A 94 10.94 11.29 -4.38
CA ALA A 94 9.78 11.72 -3.59
C ALA A 94 8.61 10.73 -3.66
N GLY A 95 8.44 10.00 -4.77
CA GLY A 95 7.40 8.99 -4.92
C GLY A 95 7.52 7.84 -3.93
N ALA A 96 8.74 7.35 -3.66
CA ALA A 96 8.94 6.26 -2.69
C ALA A 96 8.57 6.68 -1.27
N PHE A 97 8.91 7.92 -0.87
CA PHE A 97 8.54 8.45 0.44
C PHE A 97 7.03 8.65 0.57
N LEU A 98 6.35 9.11 -0.49
CA LEU A 98 4.90 9.21 -0.49
C LEU A 98 4.21 7.84 -0.42
N LEU A 99 4.72 6.83 -1.13
CA LEU A 99 4.21 5.46 -1.02
C LEU A 99 4.42 4.87 0.38
N LEU A 100 5.57 5.14 1.01
CA LEU A 100 5.84 4.73 2.38
C LEU A 100 4.86 5.41 3.36
N ALA A 101 4.65 6.72 3.21
CA ALA A 101 3.68 7.47 4.00
C ALA A 101 2.25 6.95 3.78
N ALA A 102 1.85 6.69 2.54
CA ALA A 102 0.53 6.11 2.21
C ALA A 102 0.35 4.72 2.84
N ALA A 103 1.37 3.86 2.79
CA ALA A 103 1.32 2.53 3.39
C ALA A 103 1.15 2.61 4.91
N LEU A 104 1.92 3.47 5.59
CA LEU A 104 1.78 3.72 7.03
C LEU A 104 0.39 4.25 7.39
N LEU A 105 -0.10 5.24 6.63
CA LEU A 105 -1.42 5.80 6.87
C LEU A 105 -2.53 4.79 6.59
N THR A 106 -2.38 3.90 5.61
CA THR A 106 -3.35 2.83 5.34
C THR A 106 -3.46 1.89 6.53
N VAL A 107 -2.32 1.45 7.08
CA VAL A 107 -2.31 0.62 8.29
C VAL A 107 -2.96 1.37 9.46
N LEU A 108 -2.63 2.65 9.63
CA LEU A 108 -3.19 3.48 10.69
C LEU A 108 -4.72 3.64 10.53
N VAL A 109 -5.23 3.87 9.32
CA VAL A 109 -6.67 3.96 9.03
C VAL A 109 -7.36 2.65 9.39
N VAL A 110 -6.84 1.51 8.96
CA VAL A 110 -7.42 0.19 9.30
C VAL A 110 -7.46 -0.06 10.82
N LEU A 111 -6.48 0.46 11.57
CA LEU A 111 -6.45 0.34 13.03
C LEU A 111 -7.37 1.35 13.74
N VAL A 112 -7.58 2.53 13.16
CA VAL A 112 -8.39 3.61 13.73
C VAL A 112 -9.87 3.46 13.38
N ASP A 113 -10.20 2.83 12.26
CA ASP A 113 -11.56 2.55 11.80
C ASP A 113 -12.48 1.96 12.89
N PRO A 114 -12.12 0.91 13.66
CA PRO A 114 -13.00 0.41 14.72
C PRO A 114 -13.27 1.45 15.83
N VAL A 115 -12.30 2.32 16.11
CA VAL A 115 -12.44 3.39 17.12
C VAL A 115 -13.39 4.48 16.61
N LEU A 116 -13.30 4.84 15.33
CA LEU A 116 -14.20 5.78 14.70
C LEU A 116 -15.60 5.18 14.49
N ALA A 117 -15.68 3.88 14.24
CA ALA A 117 -16.90 3.12 14.03
C ALA A 117 -17.63 2.72 15.32
N ASN A 118 -17.01 2.84 16.50
CA ASN A 118 -17.70 2.65 17.79
C ASN A 118 -18.86 3.65 17.91
N GLY A 119 -20.10 3.14 17.77
CA GLY A 119 -21.37 3.87 17.68
C GLY A 119 -22.05 3.85 16.31
N ILE A 120 -21.44 3.21 15.30
CA ILE A 120 -21.83 3.22 13.88
C ILE A 120 -21.98 1.78 13.32
N ALA A 121 -21.79 0.76 14.17
CA ALA A 121 -21.76 -0.66 13.82
C ALA A 121 -22.99 -1.19 13.05
N VAL A 122 -24.10 -0.45 13.03
CA VAL A 122 -25.36 -0.88 12.42
C VAL A 122 -25.39 -0.71 10.89
N THR A 123 -24.62 0.21 10.30
CA THR A 123 -24.81 0.58 8.88
C THR A 123 -23.69 0.16 7.92
N MET A 124 -22.45 -0.05 8.36
CA MET A 124 -21.35 -0.41 7.44
C MET A 124 -21.07 -1.91 7.31
N LEU A 125 -21.48 -2.72 8.28
CA LEU A 125 -21.09 -4.13 8.33
C LEU A 125 -22.22 -5.09 7.98
N GLY A 126 -23.43 -4.58 7.71
CA GLY A 126 -24.65 -5.37 7.64
C GLY A 126 -25.13 -5.67 9.05
N ALA A 127 -26.27 -5.09 9.42
CA ALA A 127 -26.79 -5.13 10.79
C ALA A 127 -26.99 -6.56 11.31
N ALA A 128 -26.20 -6.97 12.30
CA ALA A 128 -26.69 -7.85 13.35
C ALA A 128 -27.33 -6.94 14.44
N PRO A 129 -28.63 -7.05 14.71
CA PRO A 129 -29.37 -6.09 15.55
C PRO A 129 -29.02 -6.10 17.05
N ASP A 130 -28.07 -6.93 17.49
CA ASP A 130 -27.85 -7.21 18.92
C ASP A 130 -26.49 -6.72 19.49
N ILE A 131 -25.70 -5.94 18.74
CA ILE A 131 -24.38 -5.49 19.22
C ILE A 131 -24.54 -4.22 20.07
N SER A 132 -24.71 -4.46 21.38
CA SER A 132 -24.81 -3.42 22.41
C SER A 132 -23.56 -2.53 22.49
N ALA A 133 -23.78 -1.22 22.64
CA ALA A 133 -22.83 -0.13 22.44
C ALA A 133 -21.66 0.01 23.45
N THR A 134 -21.12 -1.07 24.02
CA THR A 134 -20.02 -0.98 25.02
C THR A 134 -18.84 -1.94 24.87
N GLY A 135 -18.82 -2.79 23.86
CA GLY A 135 -17.65 -3.54 23.40
C GLY A 135 -17.94 -3.87 21.93
N GLU A 136 -17.00 -3.80 21.00
CA GLU A 136 -16.15 -4.96 20.74
C GLU A 136 -15.24 -4.57 19.58
N VAL A 137 -14.08 -3.98 19.87
CA VAL A 137 -12.99 -3.91 18.88
C VAL A 137 -12.68 -5.33 18.35
N GLY A 138 -12.88 -6.35 19.19
CA GLY A 138 -12.80 -7.76 18.83
C GLY A 138 -13.73 -8.18 17.69
N ALA A 139 -15.03 -7.84 17.75
CA ALA A 139 -16.00 -8.23 16.73
C ALA A 139 -15.74 -7.59 15.37
N TYR A 140 -15.20 -6.36 15.35
CA TYR A 140 -14.76 -5.74 14.09
C TYR A 140 -13.64 -6.55 13.42
N TYR A 141 -12.64 -6.99 14.19
CA TYR A 141 -11.55 -7.82 13.66
C TYR A 141 -12.00 -9.25 13.34
N GLU A 142 -12.96 -9.79 14.09
CA GLU A 142 -13.57 -11.09 13.78
C GLU A 142 -14.28 -11.06 12.43
N LEU A 143 -15.10 -10.03 12.18
CA LEU A 143 -15.77 -9.83 10.90
C LEU A 143 -14.79 -9.53 9.75
N LEU A 144 -13.66 -8.88 10.03
CA LEU A 144 -12.56 -8.73 9.05
C LEU A 144 -11.96 -10.08 8.63
N VAL A 145 -11.92 -11.06 9.52
CA VAL A 145 -11.33 -12.38 9.28
C VAL A 145 -12.36 -13.40 8.78
N GLU A 146 -13.63 -13.22 9.11
CA GLU A 146 -14.72 -14.10 8.66
C GLU A 146 -15.05 -13.90 7.17
N PHE A 147 -14.64 -12.77 6.58
CA PHE A 147 -14.87 -12.43 5.17
C PHE A 147 -16.36 -12.43 4.77
N GLY A 148 -17.27 -12.25 5.73
CA GLY A 148 -18.71 -12.23 5.50
C GLY A 148 -19.23 -10.99 4.76
N ASN A 149 -18.39 -9.98 4.54
CA ASN A 149 -18.73 -8.72 3.88
C ASN A 149 -17.64 -8.30 2.89
N GLU A 150 -18.03 -7.84 1.70
CA GLU A 150 -17.13 -7.33 0.67
C GLU A 150 -16.22 -6.21 1.18
N GLN A 151 -16.75 -5.28 1.99
CA GLN A 151 -15.96 -4.19 2.56
C GLN A 151 -14.88 -4.71 3.51
N ALA A 152 -15.18 -5.77 4.28
CA ALA A 152 -14.23 -6.42 5.17
C ALA A 152 -13.07 -7.07 4.38
N VAL A 153 -13.40 -7.79 3.30
CA VAL A 153 -12.42 -8.39 2.39
C VAL A 153 -11.50 -7.31 1.79
N LEU A 154 -12.08 -6.22 1.30
CA LEU A 154 -11.32 -5.12 0.70
C LEU A 154 -10.40 -4.41 1.70
N ARG A 155 -10.85 -4.23 2.96
CA ARG A 155 -10.01 -3.66 4.02
C ARG A 155 -8.85 -4.58 4.39
N PHE A 156 -9.13 -5.88 4.53
CA PHE A 156 -8.10 -6.87 4.79
C PHE A 156 -7.07 -6.92 3.65
N LEU A 157 -7.53 -6.88 2.40
CA LEU A 157 -6.67 -6.81 1.23
C LEU A 157 -5.83 -5.54 1.23
N ALA A 158 -6.43 -4.37 1.48
CA ALA A 158 -5.74 -3.10 1.56
C ALA A 158 -4.65 -3.11 2.65
N ALA A 159 -4.92 -3.70 3.82
CA ALA A 159 -3.95 -3.87 4.90
C ALA A 159 -2.78 -4.78 4.48
N CYS A 160 -3.07 -5.93 3.86
CA CYS A 160 -2.04 -6.83 3.34
C CYS A 160 -1.16 -6.15 2.30
N VAL A 161 -1.76 -5.48 1.31
CA VAL A 161 -1.04 -4.77 0.25
C VAL A 161 -0.21 -3.63 0.83
N ALA A 162 -0.75 -2.87 1.80
CA ALA A 162 -0.04 -1.80 2.48
C ALA A 162 1.20 -2.31 3.23
N LEU A 163 1.11 -3.46 3.92
CA LEU A 163 2.27 -4.07 4.60
C LEU A 163 3.37 -4.48 3.61
N VAL A 164 2.99 -5.12 2.50
CA VAL A 164 3.95 -5.50 1.45
C VAL A 164 4.57 -4.25 0.81
N LEU A 165 3.75 -3.24 0.54
CA LEU A 165 4.20 -1.95 0.01
C LEU A 165 5.17 -1.26 0.97
N LEU A 166 4.91 -1.29 2.28
CA LEU A 166 5.77 -0.70 3.30
C LEU A 166 7.16 -1.34 3.29
N VAL A 167 7.23 -2.68 3.25
CA VAL A 167 8.49 -3.42 3.18
C VAL A 167 9.24 -3.05 1.89
N ILE A 168 8.57 -3.09 0.73
CA ILE A 168 9.22 -2.85 -0.56
C ILE A 168 9.65 -1.39 -0.71
N ALA A 169 8.83 -0.42 -0.30
CA ALA A 169 9.15 1.00 -0.38
C ALA A 169 10.35 1.38 0.50
N ALA A 170 10.56 0.66 1.61
CA ALA A 170 11.71 0.85 2.49
C ALA A 170 13.02 0.23 1.93
N LEU A 171 12.97 -0.61 0.90
CA LEU A 171 14.15 -1.32 0.40
C LEU A 171 15.15 -0.38 -0.33
N PRO A 172 16.47 -0.47 -0.02
CA PRO A 172 17.50 0.32 -0.69
C PRO A 172 17.53 0.23 -2.23
N PRO A 173 17.25 -0.93 -2.87
CA PRO A 173 17.10 -1.03 -4.32
C PRO A 173 16.15 -0.02 -4.95
N VAL A 174 15.00 0.28 -4.31
CA VAL A 174 14.02 1.25 -4.82
C VAL A 174 14.61 2.66 -4.81
N LEU A 175 15.22 3.05 -3.69
CA LEU A 175 15.85 4.36 -3.54
C LEU A 175 17.03 4.55 -4.50
N ASN A 176 17.86 3.51 -4.67
CA ASN A 176 19.00 3.53 -5.57
C ASN A 176 18.59 3.64 -7.05
N TYR A 177 17.47 3.02 -7.43
CA TYR A 177 16.91 3.14 -8.77
C TYR A 177 16.40 4.57 -9.03
N LEU A 178 15.58 5.11 -8.12
CA LEU A 178 14.99 6.45 -8.27
C LEU A 178 16.03 7.57 -8.22
N ARG A 179 17.13 7.39 -7.46
CA ARG A 179 18.22 8.37 -7.39
C ARG A 179 18.98 8.54 -8.70
N ARG A 180 18.98 7.53 -9.56
CA ARG A 180 19.71 7.52 -10.84
C ARG A 180 18.85 7.98 -12.03
N ALA A 181 17.69 8.59 -11.78
CA ALA A 181 16.88 9.17 -12.85
C ALA A 181 17.69 10.22 -13.64
N PRO A 182 17.67 10.17 -14.98
CA PRO A 182 18.33 11.20 -15.79
C PRO A 182 17.71 12.56 -15.45
N ARG A 183 18.58 13.53 -15.15
CA ARG A 183 18.20 14.92 -14.89
C ARG A 183 17.67 15.58 -16.14
#